data_AF-A0A1V0URD7-F1
#
_entry.id   AF-A0A1V0URD7-F1
#
_cell.length_a   1.000
_cell.length_b   1.000
_cell.length_c   1.000
_cell.angle_alpha   90.00
_cell.angle_beta   90.00
_cell.angle_gamma   90.00
#
_symmetry.space_group_name_H-M   'P 1'
#
loop_
_entity.id
_entity.type
_entity.pdbx_description
1 polymer ?
#
loop_
_entity_poly.entity_id
_entity_poly.type
_entity_poly.pdbx_seq_one_letter_code
_entity_poly.pdbx_strand_id
1 'polypeptide(L)'
;MFYELKATVLLKQTSHYLDISERIGSWISRAALNDPVLKQEHYSTGYKHFVFGNPYPREKDGIYKKDRVYVITIRSSLNERLQRIDRSLHILQEDNYFQLLALSGIQTKNPRHILELVTVTPAIVTVDGKPWVPGGNIELLLSRIHANTEKKFHSLNPDQKVRLDHYFAHGVQVENSKPIALAYKGRKLLGNKIRLFIQEDPVSQRLAHTVLGSGILEKNSVLGAGFCLAKGLD
;
A
#
# COMPACT_ATOMS: atom_id res chain seq x y z
N MET A 1 -9.37 7.57 -10.03
CA MET A 1 -8.39 8.58 -9.58
C MET A 1 -7.72 8.19 -8.26
N PHE A 2 -6.42 8.50 -8.11
CA PHE A 2 -5.66 8.48 -6.85
C PHE A 2 -4.55 9.55 -6.91
N TYR A 3 -3.85 9.78 -5.81
CA TYR A 3 -2.77 10.76 -5.71
C TYR A 3 -1.44 10.06 -5.42
N GLU A 4 -0.35 10.58 -5.96
CA GLU A 4 0.99 10.00 -5.84
C GLU A 4 2.02 11.06 -5.44
N LEU A 5 2.85 10.74 -4.46
CA LEU A 5 3.98 11.53 -3.99
C LEU A 5 5.24 10.65 -4.04
N LYS A 6 6.36 11.17 -4.54
CA LYS A 6 7.64 10.46 -4.48
C LYS A 6 8.58 11.18 -3.51
N ALA A 7 9.09 10.43 -2.54
CA ALA A 7 10.10 10.90 -1.60
C ALA A 7 11.46 10.36 -2.00
N THR A 8 12.39 11.27 -2.30
CA THR A 8 13.80 10.96 -2.51
C THR A 8 14.49 11.02 -1.16
N VAL A 9 15.09 9.92 -0.74
CA VAL A 9 15.69 9.76 0.60
C VAL A 9 17.09 9.22 0.52
N LEU A 10 17.99 9.72 1.37
CA LEU A 10 19.26 9.08 1.69
C LEU A 10 19.02 8.06 2.81
N LEU A 11 19.49 6.82 2.62
CA LEU A 11 19.38 5.79 3.65
C LEU A 11 20.59 5.87 4.59
N LYS A 12 20.36 6.14 5.88
CA LYS A 12 21.41 6.29 6.90
C LYS A 12 21.90 4.97 7.50
N GLN A 13 21.20 3.87 7.25
CA GLN A 13 21.55 2.54 7.76
C GLN A 13 21.20 1.46 6.74
N THR A 14 22.08 0.48 6.58
CA THR A 14 21.83 -0.69 5.75
C THR A 14 20.63 -1.48 6.27
N SER A 15 19.77 -1.97 5.38
CA SER A 15 18.58 -2.73 5.75
C SER A 15 18.31 -3.88 4.80
N HIS A 16 18.02 -5.05 5.36
CA HIS A 16 17.47 -6.15 4.58
C HIS A 16 16.06 -5.80 4.08
N TYR A 17 15.66 -6.35 2.92
CA TYR A 17 14.36 -6.09 2.31
C TYR A 17 13.17 -6.52 3.19
N LEU A 18 13.39 -7.47 4.11
CA LEU A 18 12.36 -7.88 5.07
C LEU A 18 12.00 -6.77 6.07
N ASP A 19 12.98 -5.92 6.42
CA ASP A 19 12.83 -4.92 7.48
C ASP A 19 12.47 -3.53 6.94
N ILE A 20 12.84 -3.25 5.68
CA ILE A 20 12.73 -1.89 5.13
C ILE A 20 11.29 -1.36 5.14
N SER A 21 10.30 -2.23 4.94
CA SER A 21 8.88 -1.88 4.95
C SER A 21 8.43 -1.30 6.30
N GLU A 22 8.83 -1.93 7.41
CA GLU A 22 8.54 -1.43 8.75
C GLU A 22 9.28 -0.13 9.04
N ARG A 23 10.51 0.01 8.55
CA ARG A 23 11.30 1.24 8.69
C ARG A 23 10.62 2.42 7.99
N ILE A 24 10.16 2.24 6.75
CA ILE A 24 9.43 3.27 6.00
C ILE A 24 8.12 3.63 6.70
N GLY A 25 7.33 2.62 7.11
CA GLY A 25 6.08 2.85 7.82
C GLY A 25 6.27 3.61 9.14
N SER A 26 7.35 3.30 9.87
CA SER A 26 7.73 3.99 11.10
C SER A 26 8.19 5.41 10.85
N TRP A 27 8.96 5.65 9.79
CA TRP A 27 9.40 6.99 9.38
C TRP A 27 8.21 7.89 9.03
N ILE A 28 7.28 7.41 8.19
CA ILE A 28 6.04 8.16 7.87
C ILE A 28 5.19 8.38 9.13
N SER A 29 5.07 7.35 9.99
CA SER A 29 4.30 7.48 11.24
C SER A 29 4.91 8.47 12.22
N ARG A 30 6.24 8.56 12.29
CA ARG A 30 6.95 9.55 13.11
C ARG A 30 6.75 10.95 12.57
N ALA A 31 6.88 11.15 11.26
CA ALA A 31 6.62 12.43 10.62
C ALA A 31 5.18 12.91 10.89
N ALA A 32 4.22 12.00 10.79
CA ALA A 32 2.81 12.26 11.03
C ALA A 32 2.48 12.76 12.45
N LEU A 33 3.37 12.58 13.44
CA LEU A 33 3.18 13.15 14.79
C LEU A 33 3.21 14.68 14.80
N ASN A 34 3.79 15.30 13.77
CA ASN A 34 3.83 16.75 13.58
C ASN A 34 2.54 17.33 12.98
N ASP A 35 1.57 16.49 12.57
CA ASP A 35 0.26 16.94 12.10
C ASP A 35 -0.82 16.48 13.11
N PRO A 36 -1.58 17.41 13.73
CA PRO A 36 -2.57 17.06 14.76
C PRO A 36 -3.64 16.06 14.29
N VAL A 37 -4.06 16.15 13.02
CA VAL A 37 -5.10 15.28 12.45
C VAL A 37 -4.52 13.87 12.24
N LEU A 38 -3.35 13.76 11.60
CA LEU A 38 -2.71 12.46 11.40
C LEU A 38 -2.34 11.79 12.73
N LYS A 39 -1.94 12.58 13.73
CA LYS A 39 -1.66 12.10 15.09
C LYS A 39 -2.92 11.54 15.76
N GLN A 40 -4.06 12.21 15.65
CA GLN A 40 -5.32 11.72 16.21
C GLN A 40 -5.77 10.42 15.54
N GLU A 41 -5.70 10.35 14.21
CA GLU A 41 -6.04 9.15 13.43
C GLU A 41 -5.08 7.97 13.67
N HIS A 42 -3.90 8.21 14.24
CA HIS A 42 -3.02 7.11 14.64
C HIS A 42 -3.69 6.17 15.65
N TYR A 43 -4.58 6.71 16.50
CA TYR A 43 -5.29 5.98 17.54
C TYR A 43 -6.67 5.45 17.08
N SER A 44 -7.11 5.78 15.87
CA SER A 44 -8.39 5.28 15.34
C SER A 44 -8.24 3.92 14.66
N THR A 45 -9.33 3.14 14.65
CA THR A 45 -9.37 1.78 14.07
C THR A 45 -9.72 1.75 12.58
N GLY A 46 -9.72 2.91 11.90
CA GLY A 46 -10.14 3.07 10.51
C GLY A 46 -9.04 2.83 9.46
N TYR A 47 -9.45 2.83 8.20
CA TYR A 47 -8.52 2.82 7.06
C TYR A 47 -7.86 4.19 6.92
N LYS A 48 -6.53 4.22 6.90
CA LYS A 48 -5.77 5.47 6.70
C LYS A 48 -5.73 5.95 5.24
N HIS A 49 -6.21 5.11 4.32
CA HIS A 49 -6.31 5.41 2.88
C HIS A 49 -5.03 5.84 2.17
N PHE A 50 -3.88 5.32 2.62
CA PHE A 50 -2.60 5.45 1.92
C PHE A 50 -1.81 4.15 1.96
N VAL A 51 -0.92 3.99 0.98
CA VAL A 51 0.00 2.86 0.82
C VAL A 51 1.32 3.36 0.25
N PHE A 52 2.41 2.64 0.46
CA PHE A 52 3.72 2.99 -0.09
C PHE A 52 4.42 1.77 -0.68
N GLY A 53 5.31 2.02 -1.65
CA GLY A 53 6.12 0.99 -2.29
C GLY A 53 7.47 0.78 -1.60
N ASN A 54 8.20 -0.23 -2.05
CA ASN A 54 9.59 -0.43 -1.66
C ASN A 54 10.51 0.67 -2.25
N PRO A 55 11.69 0.91 -1.66
CA PRO A 55 12.65 1.84 -2.24
C PRO A 55 13.12 1.38 -3.63
N TYR A 56 13.24 2.35 -4.53
CA TYR A 56 13.77 2.21 -5.88
C TYR A 56 15.13 2.93 -6.00
N PRO A 57 16.14 2.37 -6.67
CA PRO A 57 16.14 1.07 -7.34
C PRO A 57 16.10 -0.10 -6.34
N ARG A 58 15.56 -1.23 -6.80
CA ARG A 58 15.58 -2.47 -6.02
C ARG A 58 16.99 -3.05 -6.03
N GLU A 59 17.48 -3.46 -4.86
CA GLU A 59 18.77 -4.11 -4.72
C GLU A 59 18.66 -5.60 -5.05
N LYS A 60 19.59 -6.09 -5.89
CA LYS A 60 19.58 -7.48 -6.38
C LYS A 60 19.92 -8.48 -5.27
N ASP A 61 20.75 -8.08 -4.31
CA ASP A 61 21.13 -8.87 -3.14
C ASP A 61 20.12 -8.78 -2.00
N GLY A 62 19.05 -7.99 -2.15
CA GLY A 62 18.04 -7.79 -1.13
C GLY A 62 18.49 -6.91 0.04
N ILE A 63 19.62 -6.21 -0.09
CA ILE A 63 20.18 -5.35 0.96
C ILE A 63 20.21 -3.90 0.48
N TYR A 64 19.32 -3.07 1.02
CA TYR A 64 19.36 -1.62 0.85
C TYR A 64 20.58 -1.05 1.57
N LYS A 65 21.43 -0.34 0.84
CA LYS A 65 22.73 0.18 1.28
C LYS A 65 22.63 1.53 1.97
N LYS A 66 23.34 1.66 3.10
CA LYS A 66 23.64 2.94 3.75
C LYS A 66 24.33 3.91 2.75
N ASP A 67 24.12 5.20 2.95
CA ASP A 67 24.67 6.34 2.20
C ASP A 67 24.29 6.33 0.71
N ARG A 68 23.24 5.57 0.36
CA ARG A 68 22.66 5.53 -0.98
C ARG A 68 21.31 6.21 -1.02
N VAL A 69 21.03 6.87 -2.14
CA VAL A 69 19.76 7.54 -2.41
C VAL A 69 18.76 6.56 -3.03
N TYR A 70 17.54 6.60 -2.52
CA TYR A 70 16.40 5.85 -3.06
C TYR A 70 15.18 6.74 -3.22
N VAL A 71 14.24 6.27 -4.03
CA VAL A 71 12.92 6.86 -4.19
C VAL A 71 11.86 5.94 -3.61
N ILE A 72 11.04 6.46 -2.71
CA ILE A 72 9.88 5.77 -2.15
C ILE A 72 8.62 6.42 -2.74
N THR A 73 7.76 5.61 -3.34
CA THR A 73 6.47 6.09 -3.85
C THR A 73 5.40 5.91 -2.77
N ILE A 74 4.66 6.97 -2.47
CA ILE A 74 3.55 7.00 -1.53
C ILE A 74 2.29 7.38 -2.32
N ARG A 75 1.22 6.60 -2.15
CA ARG A 75 -0.07 6.84 -2.80
C ARG A 75 -1.17 6.98 -1.77
N SER A 76 -2.21 7.71 -2.14
CA SER A 76 -3.41 7.88 -1.34
C SER A 76 -4.64 7.98 -2.22
N SER A 77 -5.78 7.51 -1.71
CA SER A 77 -7.08 7.81 -2.29
C SER A 77 -7.57 9.24 -1.98
N LEU A 78 -6.91 9.91 -1.03
CA LEU A 78 -7.25 11.26 -0.54
C LEU A 78 -6.10 12.24 -0.79
N ASN A 79 -6.34 13.35 -1.47
CA ASN A 79 -5.31 14.36 -1.75
C ASN A 79 -4.79 14.98 -0.45
N GLU A 80 -5.73 15.40 0.42
CA GLU A 80 -5.42 16.03 1.70
C GLU A 80 -4.50 15.16 2.56
N ARG A 81 -4.71 13.84 2.54
CA ARG A 81 -3.84 12.88 3.23
C ARG A 81 -2.39 12.99 2.76
N LEU A 82 -2.13 13.04 1.45
CA LEU A 82 -0.76 13.21 0.95
C LEU A 82 -0.22 14.60 1.22
N GLN A 83 -1.04 15.65 1.17
CA GLN A 83 -0.60 17.00 1.54
C GLN A 83 -0.14 17.08 3.01
N ARG A 84 -0.86 16.40 3.91
CA ARG A 84 -0.45 16.30 5.32
C ARG A 84 0.83 15.50 5.47
N ILE A 85 0.94 14.33 4.81
CA ILE A 85 2.17 13.52 4.83
C ILE A 85 3.36 14.31 4.27
N ASP A 86 3.19 15.02 3.16
CA ASP A 86 4.22 15.87 2.53
C ASP A 86 4.74 16.92 3.52
N ARG A 87 3.85 17.71 4.13
CA ARG A 87 4.24 18.71 5.14
C ARG A 87 4.92 18.08 6.35
N SER A 88 4.36 16.98 6.85
CA SER A 88 4.93 16.24 7.99
C SER A 88 6.35 15.74 7.71
N LEU A 89 6.60 15.24 6.50
CA LEU A 89 7.93 14.80 6.06
C LEU A 89 8.91 15.97 5.94
N HIS A 90 8.46 17.12 5.41
CA HIS A 90 9.24 18.36 5.36
C HIS A 90 9.60 18.91 6.74
N ILE A 91 8.73 18.74 7.75
CA ILE A 91 9.01 19.15 9.13
C ILE A 91 10.01 18.20 9.78
N LEU A 92 9.83 16.88 9.63
CA LEU A 92 10.73 15.90 10.23
C LEU A 92 12.13 16.00 9.61
N GLN A 93 12.21 16.09 8.28
CA GLN A 93 13.40 16.04 7.40
C GLN A 93 14.25 14.78 7.55
N GLU A 94 14.56 14.35 8.76
CA GLU A 94 15.51 13.29 9.03
C GLU A 94 15.13 12.49 10.27
N ASP A 95 15.49 11.21 10.25
CA ASP A 95 15.41 10.34 11.39
C ASP A 95 16.63 9.41 11.45
N ASN A 96 16.63 8.39 12.31
CA ASN A 96 17.78 7.48 12.43
C ASN A 96 18.02 6.62 11.17
N TYR A 97 17.04 6.47 10.28
CA TYR A 97 17.08 5.62 9.09
C TYR A 97 17.06 6.40 7.77
N PHE A 98 16.31 7.49 7.70
CA PHE A 98 16.10 8.23 6.46
C PHE A 98 16.39 9.70 6.65
N GLN A 99 17.08 10.28 5.67
CA GLN A 99 17.13 11.73 5.47
C GLN A 99 16.36 12.04 4.18
N LEU A 100 15.37 12.91 4.26
CA LEU A 100 14.63 13.43 3.12
C LEU A 100 15.51 14.38 2.33
N LEU A 101 15.64 14.13 1.03
CA LEU A 101 16.37 15.01 0.11
C LEU A 101 15.41 15.84 -0.75
N ALA A 102 14.30 15.25 -1.20
CA ALA A 102 13.32 15.94 -2.03
C ALA A 102 11.96 15.24 -2.05
N LEU A 103 10.91 16.00 -2.41
CA LEU A 103 9.56 15.52 -2.70
C LEU A 103 9.13 15.97 -4.10
N SER A 104 8.52 15.08 -4.89
CA SER A 104 8.20 15.33 -6.31
C SER A 104 7.03 16.29 -6.60
N GLY A 105 6.43 16.88 -5.57
CA GLY A 105 5.06 17.37 -5.63
C GLY A 105 4.04 16.24 -5.79
N ILE A 106 2.78 16.52 -5.45
CA ILE A 106 1.68 15.54 -5.52
C ILE A 106 1.11 15.51 -6.94
N GLN A 107 1.06 14.31 -7.51
CA GLN A 107 0.56 14.05 -8.85
C GLN A 107 -0.80 13.37 -8.77
N THR A 108 -1.78 13.91 -9.51
CA THR A 108 -3.06 13.24 -9.71
C THR A 108 -2.92 12.16 -10.79
N LYS A 109 -3.34 10.94 -10.47
CA LYS A 109 -3.31 9.80 -11.39
C LYS A 109 -4.73 9.34 -11.66
N ASN A 110 -5.11 9.26 -12.94
CA ASN A 110 -6.42 8.78 -13.35
C ASN A 110 -6.29 7.75 -14.47
N PRO A 111 -5.94 6.49 -14.15
CA PRO A 111 -5.99 5.41 -15.13
C PRO A 111 -7.40 5.35 -15.75
N ARG A 112 -7.52 5.19 -17.07
CA ARG A 112 -8.84 5.17 -17.73
C ARG A 112 -9.60 3.89 -17.44
N HIS A 113 -9.00 2.76 -17.76
CA HIS A 113 -9.61 1.45 -17.61
C HIS A 113 -8.58 0.45 -17.09
N ILE A 114 -8.92 -0.29 -16.04
CA ILE A 114 -8.02 -1.23 -15.34
C ILE A 114 -8.45 -2.64 -15.69
N LEU A 115 -7.58 -3.38 -16.38
CA LEU A 115 -7.77 -4.80 -16.70
C LEU A 115 -7.16 -5.69 -15.59
N GLU A 116 -5.98 -5.33 -15.12
CA GLU A 116 -5.28 -6.06 -14.07
C GLU A 116 -4.82 -5.14 -12.93
N LEU A 117 -4.83 -5.66 -11.71
CA LEU A 117 -4.05 -5.13 -10.60
C LEU A 117 -2.98 -6.14 -10.19
N VAL A 118 -1.72 -5.72 -10.16
CA VAL A 118 -0.59 -6.56 -9.74
C VAL A 118 0.09 -5.94 -8.53
N THR A 119 0.25 -6.73 -7.47
CA THR A 119 0.94 -6.27 -6.26
C THR A 119 2.46 -6.18 -6.46
N VAL A 120 3.04 -5.04 -6.13
CA VAL A 120 4.50 -4.82 -6.08
C VAL A 120 5.07 -5.27 -4.74
N THR A 121 4.38 -4.93 -3.65
CA THR A 121 4.67 -5.37 -2.28
C THR A 121 3.73 -6.51 -1.88
N PRO A 122 4.14 -7.44 -0.99
CA PRO A 122 3.28 -8.55 -0.60
C PRO A 122 1.92 -8.08 -0.05
N ALA A 123 0.83 -8.68 -0.49
CA ALA A 123 -0.49 -8.49 0.10
C ALA A 123 -0.68 -9.45 1.28
N ILE A 124 -1.04 -8.90 2.44
CA ILE A 124 -1.25 -9.67 3.67
C ILE A 124 -2.74 -9.94 3.84
N VAL A 125 -3.08 -11.21 4.09
CA VAL A 125 -4.43 -11.65 4.47
C VAL A 125 -4.35 -12.50 5.71
N THR A 126 -5.13 -12.14 6.73
CA THR A 126 -5.28 -12.90 7.96
C THR A 126 -6.63 -13.61 7.96
N VAL A 127 -6.61 -14.94 8.08
CA VAL A 127 -7.79 -15.80 8.22
C VAL A 127 -7.69 -16.50 9.58
N ASP A 128 -8.65 -16.26 10.46
CA ASP A 128 -8.74 -16.87 11.79
C ASP A 128 -7.41 -16.77 12.59
N GLY A 129 -6.79 -15.59 12.54
CA GLY A 129 -5.53 -15.29 13.22
C GLY A 129 -4.27 -15.86 12.54
N LYS A 130 -4.41 -16.55 11.40
CA LYS A 130 -3.31 -17.16 10.65
C LYS A 130 -3.16 -16.51 9.27
N PRO A 131 -1.95 -16.46 8.70
CA PRO A 131 -1.77 -15.95 7.34
C PRO A 131 -2.39 -16.90 6.32
N TRP A 132 -3.02 -16.35 5.28
CA TRP A 132 -3.35 -17.13 4.09
C TRP A 132 -2.06 -17.39 3.29
N VAL A 133 -1.84 -18.64 2.86
CA VAL A 133 -0.62 -19.08 2.15
C VAL A 133 -0.95 -19.74 0.81
N PRO A 134 -0.01 -19.78 -0.15
CA PRO A 134 -0.22 -20.43 -1.44
C PRO A 134 -0.71 -21.88 -1.29
N GLY A 135 -1.65 -22.28 -2.14
CA GLY A 135 -2.36 -23.56 -2.04
C GLY A 135 -3.61 -23.53 -1.14
N GLY A 136 -3.88 -22.40 -0.47
CA GLY A 136 -5.12 -22.19 0.26
C GLY A 136 -6.35 -22.03 -0.65
N ASN A 137 -7.53 -21.93 -0.03
CA ASN A 137 -8.78 -21.71 -0.75
C ASN A 137 -8.78 -20.35 -1.49
N ILE A 138 -8.83 -20.38 -2.82
CA ILE A 138 -8.78 -19.22 -3.71
C ILE A 138 -10.07 -18.39 -3.64
N GLU A 139 -11.23 -19.02 -3.50
CA GLU A 139 -12.52 -18.34 -3.35
C GLU A 139 -12.56 -17.56 -2.03
N LEU A 140 -12.00 -18.14 -0.97
CA LEU A 140 -11.81 -17.42 0.29
C LEU A 140 -10.86 -16.22 0.12
N LEU A 141 -9.77 -16.35 -0.65
CA LEU A 141 -8.88 -15.22 -0.91
C LEU A 141 -9.62 -14.10 -1.67
N LEU A 142 -10.37 -14.45 -2.72
CA LEU A 142 -11.11 -13.51 -3.54
C LEU A 142 -12.21 -12.79 -2.74
N SER A 143 -12.97 -13.51 -1.91
CA SER A 143 -13.97 -12.91 -1.02
C SER A 143 -13.35 -11.96 0.00
N ARG A 144 -12.18 -12.28 0.59
CA ARG A 144 -11.46 -11.39 1.52
C ARG A 144 -10.95 -10.14 0.83
N ILE A 145 -10.44 -10.28 -0.39
CA ILE A 145 -10.03 -9.16 -1.25
C ILE A 145 -11.22 -8.25 -1.53
N HIS A 146 -12.35 -8.83 -1.96
CA HIS A 146 -13.57 -8.08 -2.25
C HIS A 146 -14.07 -7.31 -1.03
N ALA A 147 -14.30 -8.00 0.08
CA ALA A 147 -14.84 -7.41 1.29
C ALA A 147 -13.93 -6.30 1.86
N ASN A 148 -12.60 -6.45 1.77
CA ASN A 148 -11.67 -5.40 2.19
C ASN A 148 -11.76 -4.15 1.29
N THR A 149 -11.79 -4.35 -0.03
CA THR A 149 -11.88 -3.26 -1.00
C THR A 149 -13.20 -2.53 -0.89
N GLU A 150 -14.31 -3.26 -0.77
CA GLU A 150 -15.64 -2.70 -0.58
C GLU A 150 -15.72 -1.86 0.70
N LYS A 151 -15.16 -2.35 1.82
CA LYS A 151 -15.10 -1.57 3.08
C LYS A 151 -14.28 -0.28 2.94
N LYS A 152 -13.14 -0.33 2.25
CA LYS A 152 -12.32 0.86 1.96
C LYS A 152 -13.06 1.84 1.05
N PHE A 153 -13.80 1.32 0.08
CA PHE A 153 -14.59 2.14 -0.83
C PHE A 153 -15.71 2.88 -0.07
N HIS A 154 -16.47 2.16 0.76
CA HIS A 154 -17.52 2.77 1.58
C HIS A 154 -16.98 3.77 2.59
N SER A 155 -15.81 3.53 3.20
CA SER A 155 -15.22 4.52 4.12
C SER A 155 -14.75 5.79 3.42
N LEU A 156 -14.47 5.75 2.12
CA LEU A 156 -14.20 6.93 1.29
C LEU A 156 -15.47 7.59 0.75
N ASN A 157 -16.57 6.84 0.64
CA ASN A 157 -17.81 7.26 0.01
C ASN A 157 -19.02 6.86 0.89
N PRO A 158 -19.15 7.42 2.11
CA PRO A 158 -20.16 6.98 3.08
C PRO A 158 -21.60 7.12 2.56
N ASP A 159 -21.84 8.09 1.67
CA ASP A 159 -23.14 8.36 1.08
C ASP A 159 -23.46 7.45 -0.13
N GLN A 160 -22.47 6.70 -0.63
CA GLN A 160 -22.65 5.77 -1.74
C GLN A 160 -22.71 4.34 -1.22
N LYS A 161 -23.94 3.82 -1.07
CA LYS A 161 -24.17 2.40 -0.78
C LYS A 161 -23.98 1.61 -2.06
N VAL A 162 -22.78 1.10 -2.27
CA VAL A 162 -22.43 0.33 -3.46
C VAL A 162 -22.11 -1.08 -3.03
N ARG A 163 -23.09 -1.98 -3.18
CA ARG A 163 -22.92 -3.40 -2.96
C ARG A 163 -23.03 -4.11 -4.30
N LEU A 164 -22.03 -4.91 -4.62
CA LEU A 164 -22.08 -5.80 -5.78
C LEU A 164 -22.65 -7.15 -5.34
N ASP A 165 -23.43 -7.76 -6.23
CA ASP A 165 -23.87 -9.15 -6.07
C ASP A 165 -22.79 -10.15 -6.56
N HIS A 166 -21.67 -9.62 -7.05
CA HIS A 166 -20.51 -10.35 -7.57
C HIS A 166 -19.20 -9.73 -7.08
N TYR A 167 -18.08 -10.45 -7.25
CA TYR A 167 -16.78 -9.87 -6.95
C TYR A 167 -16.30 -8.88 -8.01
N PHE A 168 -15.74 -7.76 -7.57
CA PHE A 168 -15.12 -6.73 -8.43
C PHE A 168 -13.98 -7.23 -9.33
N ALA A 169 -13.45 -8.42 -9.04
CA ALA A 169 -12.48 -9.12 -9.86
C ALA A 169 -13.05 -10.50 -10.21
N HIS A 170 -12.99 -10.90 -11.47
CA HIS A 170 -13.45 -12.21 -11.93
C HIS A 170 -12.43 -13.33 -11.69
N GLY A 171 -11.23 -12.99 -11.21
CA GLY A 171 -10.21 -13.97 -10.88
C GLY A 171 -9.04 -13.39 -10.09
N VAL A 172 -8.32 -14.29 -9.44
CA VAL A 172 -7.08 -13.99 -8.70
C VAL A 172 -6.03 -15.06 -8.99
N GLN A 173 -4.81 -14.62 -9.25
CA GLN A 173 -3.63 -15.48 -9.40
C GLN A 173 -2.61 -15.14 -8.33
N VAL A 174 -2.09 -16.16 -7.66
CA VAL A 174 -0.96 -16.04 -6.72
C VAL A 174 0.33 -16.35 -7.47
N GLU A 175 1.24 -15.37 -7.55
CA GLU A 175 2.44 -15.47 -8.39
C GLU A 175 3.64 -16.11 -7.67
N ASN A 176 3.60 -16.24 -6.34
CA ASN A 176 4.66 -16.82 -5.53
C ASN A 176 4.29 -18.23 -5.02
N SER A 177 5.25 -19.16 -5.08
CA SER A 177 5.07 -20.52 -4.54
C SER A 177 5.22 -20.61 -3.02
N LYS A 178 6.01 -19.71 -2.43
CA LYS A 178 6.19 -19.59 -0.97
C LYS A 178 5.81 -18.18 -0.53
N PRO A 179 5.15 -18.00 0.62
CA PRO A 179 4.77 -16.69 1.11
C PRO A 179 6.00 -15.81 1.35
N ILE A 180 5.84 -14.51 1.13
CA ILE A 180 6.89 -13.50 1.33
C ILE A 180 6.71 -12.91 2.72
N ALA A 181 7.79 -12.91 3.51
CA ALA A 181 7.78 -12.35 4.85
C ALA A 181 8.00 -10.83 4.82
N LEU A 182 7.42 -10.13 5.79
CA LEU A 182 7.74 -8.75 6.18
C LEU A 182 7.96 -8.73 7.69
N ALA A 183 9.02 -8.08 8.14
CA ALA A 183 9.23 -7.86 9.57
C ALA A 183 8.22 -6.82 10.09
N TYR A 184 7.68 -7.06 11.26
CA TYR A 184 6.79 -6.14 11.95
C TYR A 184 6.78 -6.42 13.45
N LYS A 185 7.20 -5.47 14.27
CA LYS A 185 7.21 -5.55 15.74
C LYS A 185 7.89 -6.83 16.26
N GLY A 186 9.06 -7.15 15.71
CA GLY A 186 9.86 -8.31 16.11
C GLY A 186 9.32 -9.68 15.64
N ARG A 187 8.27 -9.72 14.82
CA ARG A 187 7.74 -10.95 14.22
C ARG A 187 7.66 -10.84 12.69
N LYS A 188 7.41 -11.96 12.01
CA LYS A 188 7.19 -12.01 10.56
C LYS A 188 5.70 -12.06 10.25
N LEU A 189 5.22 -11.16 9.42
CA LEU A 189 3.94 -11.28 8.75
C LEU A 189 4.15 -11.85 7.35
N LEU A 190 3.26 -12.74 6.93
CA LEU A 190 3.34 -13.41 5.63
C LEU A 190 2.32 -12.80 4.67
N GLY A 191 2.76 -12.54 3.45
CA GLY A 191 1.90 -12.07 2.36
C GLY A 191 2.28 -12.71 1.03
N ASN A 192 1.50 -12.41 0.00
CA ASN A 192 1.64 -13.02 -1.32
C ASN A 192 1.68 -11.96 -2.42
N LYS A 193 2.35 -12.29 -3.52
CA LYS A 193 2.21 -11.56 -4.78
C LYS A 193 0.95 -12.02 -5.46
N ILE A 194 0.08 -11.06 -5.75
CA ILE A 194 -1.25 -11.31 -6.30
C ILE A 194 -1.40 -10.52 -7.59
N ARG A 195 -2.00 -11.16 -8.58
CA ARG A 195 -2.57 -10.55 -9.78
C ARG A 195 -4.08 -10.74 -9.74
N LEU A 196 -4.82 -9.66 -9.94
CA LEU A 196 -6.28 -9.66 -10.06
C LEU A 196 -6.68 -9.32 -11.47
N PHE A 197 -7.74 -9.96 -11.94
CA PHE A 197 -8.38 -9.67 -13.22
C PHE A 197 -9.70 -8.95 -12.94
N ILE A 198 -9.77 -7.67 -13.31
CA ILE A 198 -10.80 -6.74 -12.86
C ILE A 198 -12.00 -6.80 -13.79
N GLN A 199 -13.21 -6.76 -13.22
CA GLN A 199 -14.44 -6.67 -14.01
C GLN A 199 -14.55 -5.31 -14.70
N GLU A 200 -15.15 -5.28 -15.88
CA GLU A 200 -15.26 -4.06 -16.69
C GLU A 200 -16.31 -3.06 -16.16
N ASP A 201 -17.23 -3.52 -15.32
CA ASP A 201 -18.34 -2.70 -14.85
C ASP A 201 -17.87 -1.45 -14.07
N PRO A 202 -18.60 -0.32 -14.15
CA PRO A 202 -18.16 0.95 -13.56
C PRO A 202 -17.90 0.89 -12.05
N VAL A 203 -18.61 0.02 -11.33
CA VAL A 203 -18.42 -0.13 -9.89
C VAL A 203 -17.12 -0.85 -9.59
N SER A 204 -16.84 -1.93 -10.29
CA SER A 204 -15.60 -2.68 -10.16
C SER A 204 -14.38 -1.84 -10.50
N GLN A 205 -14.47 -0.99 -11.52
CA GLN A 205 -13.42 -0.03 -11.86
C GLN A 205 -13.18 1.00 -10.73
N ARG A 206 -14.24 1.50 -10.07
CA ARG A 206 -14.12 2.37 -8.89
C ARG A 206 -13.46 1.67 -7.69
N LEU A 207 -13.80 0.39 -7.47
CA LEU A 207 -13.15 -0.43 -6.45
C LEU A 207 -11.67 -0.64 -6.77
N ALA A 208 -11.32 -0.91 -8.03
CA ALA A 208 -9.93 -1.03 -8.48
C ALA A 208 -9.14 0.28 -8.31
N HIS A 209 -9.74 1.43 -8.58
CA HIS A 209 -9.13 2.73 -8.28
C HIS A 209 -8.86 2.94 -6.78
N THR A 210 -9.77 2.46 -5.92
CA THR A 210 -9.58 2.53 -4.48
C THR A 210 -8.36 1.74 -4.05
N VAL A 211 -8.14 0.55 -4.63
CA VAL A 211 -6.95 -0.27 -4.38
C VAL A 211 -5.66 0.46 -4.77
N LEU A 212 -5.63 1.20 -5.89
CA LEU A 212 -4.42 1.92 -6.32
C LEU A 212 -3.99 3.03 -5.35
N GLY A 213 -4.95 3.67 -4.67
CA GLY A 213 -4.67 4.72 -3.68
C GLY A 213 -4.50 4.20 -2.25
N SER A 214 -5.30 3.22 -1.85
CA SER A 214 -5.37 2.72 -0.46
C SER A 214 -4.62 1.41 -0.22
N GLY A 215 -4.11 0.77 -1.27
CA GLY A 215 -3.54 -0.58 -1.23
C GLY A 215 -4.59 -1.67 -1.07
N ILE A 216 -4.23 -2.90 -1.41
CA ILE A 216 -5.11 -4.07 -1.28
C ILE A 216 -4.96 -4.71 0.11
N LEU A 217 -6.04 -5.27 0.65
CA LEU A 217 -6.04 -6.08 1.89
C LEU A 217 -5.51 -5.32 3.12
N GLU A 218 -4.58 -5.89 3.88
CA GLU A 218 -4.21 -5.42 5.22
C GLU A 218 -2.84 -4.73 5.26
N LYS A 219 -2.61 -3.96 6.35
CA LYS A 219 -1.30 -3.36 6.71
C LYS A 219 -0.71 -2.38 5.68
N ASN A 220 -1.56 -1.77 4.85
CA ASN A 220 -1.15 -0.84 3.79
C ASN A 220 -0.34 0.36 4.29
N SER A 221 -0.82 1.03 5.34
CA SER A 221 -0.22 2.26 5.88
C SER A 221 0.96 2.04 6.81
N VAL A 222 1.13 0.83 7.36
CA VAL A 222 2.17 0.51 8.35
C VAL A 222 3.33 -0.29 7.76
N LEU A 223 3.09 -1.02 6.66
CA LEU A 223 4.11 -1.85 6.00
C LEU A 223 4.19 -1.61 4.49
N GLY A 224 3.33 -0.75 3.93
CA GLY A 224 3.25 -0.61 2.47
C GLY A 224 2.72 -1.88 1.80
N ALA A 225 2.16 -2.82 2.56
CA ALA A 225 1.68 -4.09 2.05
C ALA A 225 0.56 -3.87 1.03
N GLY A 226 0.52 -4.70 -0.01
CA GLY A 226 -0.52 -4.63 -1.04
C GLY A 226 -0.49 -3.37 -1.91
N PHE A 227 0.68 -2.77 -2.14
CA PHE A 227 0.86 -1.70 -3.12
C PHE A 227 0.69 -2.28 -4.53
N CYS A 228 -0.23 -1.75 -5.33
CA CYS A 228 -0.55 -2.29 -6.65
C CYS A 228 -0.11 -1.37 -7.81
N LEU A 229 0.18 -1.98 -8.95
CA LEU A 229 0.19 -1.33 -10.26
C LEU A 229 -1.02 -1.78 -11.04
N ALA A 230 -1.58 -0.87 -11.84
CA ALA A 230 -2.60 -1.22 -12.82
C ALA A 230 -1.95 -1.55 -14.16
N LYS A 231 -2.52 -2.52 -14.86
CA LYS A 231 -2.39 -2.64 -16.31
C LYS A 231 -3.76 -2.38 -16.92
N GLY A 232 -3.79 -1.61 -17.98
CA GLY A 232 -5.00 -1.13 -18.60
C GLY A 232 -4.84 -0.95 -20.09
N LEU A 233 -5.91 -0.48 -20.72
CA LEU A 233 -5.87 0.09 -22.05
C LEU A 233 -5.44 1.56 -21.91
N ASP A 234 -4.45 1.98 -22.69
CA ASP A 234 -4.00 3.37 -22.77
C ASP A 234 -5.06 4.29 -23.43
#